data_AF-A0A260RZT0-F1
#
_entry.id   AF-A0A260RZT0-F1
#
_cell.length_a   1.000
_cell.length_b   1.000
_cell.length_c   1.000
_cell.angle_alpha   90.00
_cell.angle_beta   90.00
_cell.angle_gamma   90.00
#
_symmetry.space_group_name_H-M   'P 1'
#
loop_
_entity.id
_entity.type
_entity.pdbx_description
1 polymer ?
#
loop_
_entity_poly.entity_id
_entity_poly.type
_entity_poly.pdbx_seq_one_letter_code
_entity_poly.pdbx_strand_id
1 'polypeptide(L)'
;MPPRGRAVNDSLTPENLTTLAAALAEGRRATVYLREPNPSLGLPDGTSAKVVSIDGNTVTISPKGVNDELPYEAEELRITRNPATPPAPAKRVAAKRIPPSAPAQPQASAPAPTPTPKQPAAAVAPKAPATPTASTPSTPAASTVPAPSQASRRPKKAPGGISVTIHAGADNDWSVTVTQGAKRPTKAQPVSPESVSRAVRELGDPTARDAVEAVISHAREEAARRVAELSRQLEEARTTLAALEQDV
;
A
#
# COMPACT_ATOMS: atom_id res chain seq x y z
N MET A 1 -18.45 35.42 14.39
CA MET A 1 -17.00 35.36 14.12
C MET A 1 -16.82 34.49 12.87
N PRO A 2 -16.40 35.02 11.71
CA PRO A 2 -16.21 34.18 10.53
C PRO A 2 -14.89 33.40 10.67
N PRO A 3 -14.82 32.12 10.28
CA PRO A 3 -13.57 31.38 10.34
C PRO A 3 -12.57 31.96 9.34
N ARG A 4 -11.35 32.19 9.83
CA ARG A 4 -10.26 32.89 9.16
C ARG A 4 -9.79 32.11 7.92
N GLY A 5 -9.90 32.74 6.75
CA GLY A 5 -9.42 32.22 5.46
C GLY A 5 -7.89 32.05 5.41
N ARG A 6 -7.40 30.90 5.90
CA ARG A 6 -5.99 30.50 5.82
C ARG A 6 -5.77 29.15 5.12
N ALA A 7 -6.68 28.75 4.23
CA ALA A 7 -6.68 27.41 3.62
C ALA A 7 -6.41 27.38 2.09
N VAL A 8 -6.40 28.52 1.39
CA VAL A 8 -6.36 28.55 -0.09
C VAL A 8 -4.95 28.33 -0.67
N ASN A 9 -3.88 28.61 0.10
CA ASN A 9 -2.52 28.62 -0.44
C ASN A 9 -1.82 27.25 -0.44
N ASP A 10 -2.42 26.23 0.16
CA ASP A 10 -1.81 24.89 0.26
C ASP A 10 -2.65 23.80 -0.41
N SER A 11 -3.90 24.10 -0.78
CA SER A 11 -4.79 23.17 -1.45
C SER A 11 -4.48 23.01 -2.93
N LEU A 12 -4.97 21.93 -3.52
CA LEU A 12 -4.83 21.66 -4.94
C LEU A 12 -5.73 22.63 -5.73
N THR A 13 -5.10 23.58 -6.44
CA THR A 13 -5.81 24.56 -7.28
C THR A 13 -6.32 23.94 -8.60
N PRO A 14 -7.27 24.57 -9.29
CA PRO A 14 -7.79 24.07 -10.58
C PRO A 14 -6.72 23.93 -11.68
N GLU A 15 -5.73 24.83 -11.70
CA GLU A 15 -4.60 24.77 -12.64
C GLU A 15 -3.72 23.52 -12.38
N ASN A 16 -3.55 23.19 -11.09
CA ASN A 16 -2.82 22.01 -10.66
C ASN A 16 -3.57 20.73 -11.03
N LEU A 17 -4.89 20.70 -10.85
CA LEU A 17 -5.74 19.59 -11.31
C LEU A 17 -5.62 19.38 -12.82
N THR A 18 -5.67 20.46 -13.61
CA THR A 18 -5.51 20.39 -15.07
C THR A 18 -4.15 19.79 -15.45
N THR A 19 -3.09 20.20 -14.75
CA THR A 19 -1.73 19.67 -14.97
C THR A 19 -1.63 18.19 -14.59
N LEU A 20 -2.23 17.77 -13.47
CA LEU A 20 -2.25 16.37 -13.05
C LEU A 20 -3.12 15.51 -13.98
N ALA A 21 -4.25 16.03 -14.46
CA ALA A 21 -5.11 15.35 -15.42
C ALA A 21 -4.39 15.15 -16.77
N ALA A 22 -3.69 16.17 -17.26
CA ALA A 22 -2.85 16.05 -18.45
C ALA A 22 -1.74 15.01 -18.26
N ALA A 23 -1.07 15.02 -17.10
CA ALA A 23 -0.05 14.02 -16.78
C ALA A 23 -0.63 12.59 -16.72
N LEU A 24 -1.82 12.40 -16.16
CA LEU A 24 -2.52 11.11 -16.14
C LEU A 24 -2.93 10.65 -17.54
N ALA A 25 -3.41 11.55 -18.39
CA ALA A 25 -3.75 11.27 -19.79
C ALA A 25 -2.51 10.90 -20.62
N GLU A 26 -1.35 11.49 -20.31
CA GLU A 26 -0.05 11.09 -20.88
C GLU A 26 0.49 9.76 -20.31
N GLY A 27 -0.23 9.13 -19.37
CA GLY A 27 0.19 7.90 -18.70
C GLY A 27 1.28 8.10 -17.63
N ARG A 28 1.54 9.33 -17.21
CA ARG A 28 2.50 9.66 -16.14
C ARG A 28 1.87 9.50 -14.76
N ARG A 29 2.70 9.16 -13.78
CA ARG A 29 2.26 8.92 -12.39
C ARG A 29 2.17 10.26 -11.64
N ALA A 30 0.94 10.71 -11.39
CA ALA A 30 0.68 11.85 -10.51
C ALA A 30 0.75 11.42 -9.02
N THR A 31 1.46 12.19 -8.20
CA THR A 31 1.56 12.01 -6.74
C THR A 31 1.09 13.27 -6.04
N VAL A 32 0.24 13.11 -5.05
CA VAL A 32 -0.31 14.17 -4.20
C VAL A 32 -0.11 13.79 -2.74
N TYR A 33 -0.34 14.72 -1.82
CA TYR A 33 -0.25 14.47 -0.38
C TYR A 33 -1.55 14.86 0.30
N LEU A 34 -1.97 14.10 1.30
CA LEU A 34 -3.11 14.45 2.14
C LEU A 34 -2.74 15.67 3.00
N ARG A 35 -3.71 16.55 3.20
CA ARG A 35 -3.60 17.67 4.12
C ARG A 35 -4.28 17.34 5.45
N GLU A 36 -5.43 16.68 5.41
CA GLU A 36 -6.16 16.24 6.59
C GLU A 36 -5.85 14.78 6.92
N PRO A 37 -5.65 14.43 8.20
CA PRO A 37 -5.47 13.05 8.62
C PRO A 37 -6.80 12.29 8.53
N ASN A 38 -6.76 11.05 8.07
CA ASN A 38 -7.89 10.13 8.16
C ASN A 38 -7.55 9.00 9.16
N PRO A 39 -7.87 9.17 10.46
CA PRO A 39 -7.48 8.25 11.51
C PRO A 39 -8.15 6.87 11.41
N SER A 40 -9.35 6.80 10.82
CA SER A 40 -10.07 5.54 10.61
C SER A 40 -9.31 4.57 9.71
N LEU A 41 -8.50 5.11 8.81
CA LEU A 41 -7.66 4.35 7.88
C LEU A 41 -6.17 4.37 8.29
N GLY A 42 -5.83 4.93 9.45
CA GLY A 42 -4.45 5.07 9.91
C GLY A 42 -3.59 5.99 9.02
N LEU A 43 -4.22 6.96 8.35
CA LEU A 43 -3.55 7.90 7.43
C LEU A 43 -3.22 9.21 8.16
N PRO A 44 -1.94 9.51 8.48
CA PRO A 44 -1.56 10.81 9.00
C PRO A 44 -1.63 11.91 7.93
N ASP A 45 -1.61 13.17 8.36
CA ASP A 45 -1.44 14.29 7.46
C ASP A 45 -0.11 14.17 6.68
N GLY A 46 -0.09 14.67 5.46
CA GLY A 46 1.07 14.53 4.57
C GLY A 46 1.33 13.14 4.03
N THR A 47 0.37 12.22 4.14
CA THR A 47 0.48 10.91 3.48
C THR A 47 0.49 11.10 1.97
N SER A 48 1.49 10.54 1.31
CA SER A 48 1.58 10.54 -0.15
C SER A 48 0.53 9.60 -0.74
N ALA A 49 -0.22 10.04 -1.73
CA ALA A 49 -1.19 9.25 -2.47
C ALA A 49 -0.95 9.35 -3.97
N LYS A 50 -1.27 8.27 -4.69
CA LYS A 50 -1.21 8.24 -6.14
C LYS A 50 -2.58 8.65 -6.69
N VAL A 51 -2.62 9.52 -7.69
CA VAL A 51 -3.88 9.85 -8.37
C VAL A 51 -4.25 8.75 -9.37
N VAL A 52 -5.52 8.37 -9.37
CA VAL A 52 -6.10 7.36 -10.26
C VAL A 52 -7.01 8.02 -11.29
N SER A 53 -7.99 8.81 -10.84
CA SER A 53 -8.89 9.60 -11.69
C SER A 53 -9.11 11.00 -11.11
N ILE A 54 -9.53 11.93 -11.97
CA ILE A 54 -9.93 13.29 -11.58
C ILE A 54 -11.28 13.56 -12.22
N ASP A 55 -12.28 13.83 -11.38
CA ASP A 55 -13.67 14.05 -11.74
C ASP A 55 -14.10 15.44 -11.24
N GLY A 56 -13.81 16.46 -12.04
CA GLY A 56 -14.06 17.86 -11.67
C GLY A 56 -13.19 18.31 -10.49
N ASN A 57 -13.79 18.44 -9.30
CA ASN A 57 -13.10 18.82 -8.07
C ASN A 57 -12.74 17.62 -7.18
N THR A 58 -13.33 16.46 -7.45
CA THR A 58 -13.09 15.23 -6.70
C THR A 58 -11.97 14.46 -7.38
N VAL A 59 -11.01 14.00 -6.60
CA VAL A 59 -9.82 13.27 -7.05
C VAL A 59 -9.83 11.90 -6.40
N THR A 60 -9.92 10.85 -7.20
CA THR A 60 -9.77 9.48 -6.72
C THR A 60 -8.29 9.18 -6.55
N ILE A 61 -7.87 8.95 -5.31
CA ILE A 61 -6.47 8.67 -4.96
C ILE A 61 -6.33 7.33 -4.26
N SER A 62 -5.15 6.73 -4.38
CA SER A 62 -4.71 5.57 -3.59
C SER A 62 -3.65 6.01 -2.57
N PRO A 63 -4.01 6.27 -1.30
CA PRO A 63 -3.07 6.66 -0.26
C PRO A 63 -2.04 5.59 0.05
N LYS A 64 -0.79 5.99 0.31
CA LYS A 64 0.28 5.06 0.68
C LYS A 64 -0.03 4.41 2.03
N GLY A 65 -0.30 3.11 2.02
CA GLY A 65 -0.65 2.32 3.21
C GLY A 65 -2.05 1.72 3.11
N VAL A 66 -2.90 2.26 2.23
CA VAL A 66 -4.25 1.79 1.94
C VAL A 66 -4.29 1.37 0.48
N ASN A 67 -4.71 0.13 0.21
CA ASN A 67 -4.84 -0.39 -1.15
C ASN A 67 -6.27 -0.18 -1.67
N ASP A 68 -6.87 0.95 -1.33
CA ASP A 68 -8.22 1.32 -1.70
C ASP A 68 -8.19 2.64 -2.48
N GLU A 69 -9.14 2.79 -3.38
CA GLU A 69 -9.31 3.99 -4.19
C GLU A 69 -10.38 4.86 -3.54
N LEU A 70 -9.93 5.96 -2.96
CA LEU A 70 -10.77 6.82 -2.13
C LEU A 70 -10.99 8.16 -2.84
N PRO A 71 -12.24 8.62 -2.93
CA PRO A 71 -12.54 9.96 -3.41
C PRO A 71 -12.15 10.98 -2.34
N TYR A 72 -11.32 11.95 -2.72
CA TYR A 72 -10.96 13.09 -1.89
C TYR A 72 -11.21 14.38 -2.64
N GLU A 73 -11.52 15.45 -1.92
CA GLU A 73 -11.68 16.76 -2.54
C GLU A 73 -10.32 17.43 -2.80
N ALA A 74 -10.25 18.26 -3.84
CA ALA A 74 -9.03 19.02 -4.15
C ALA A 74 -8.55 19.91 -2.98
N GLU A 75 -9.45 20.32 -2.08
CA GLU A 75 -9.12 21.13 -0.91
C GLU A 75 -8.41 20.35 0.21
N GLU A 76 -8.60 19.03 0.24
CA GLU A 76 -8.01 18.09 1.21
C GLU A 76 -6.64 17.58 0.76
N LEU A 77 -6.25 17.89 -0.48
CA LEU A 77 -5.02 17.44 -1.11
C LEU A 77 -4.07 18.60 -1.40
N ARG A 78 -2.77 18.28 -1.46
CA ARG A 78 -1.71 19.23 -1.81
C ARG A 78 -0.67 18.59 -2.72
N ILE A 79 0.03 19.41 -3.52
CA ILE A 79 1.09 18.92 -4.41
C ILE A 79 2.38 18.58 -3.66
N THR A 80 2.70 19.33 -2.60
CA THR A 80 3.96 19.19 -1.88
C THR A 80 3.74 18.65 -0.47
N ARG A 81 4.66 17.80 0.00
CA ARG A 81 4.62 17.17 1.34
C ARG A 81 4.70 18.16 2.51
N ASN A 82 5.13 19.39 2.26
CA ASN A 82 5.22 20.43 3.28
C ASN A 82 4.44 21.64 2.78
N PRO A 83 3.69 22.36 3.64
CA PRO A 83 3.16 23.66 3.26
C PRO A 83 4.31 24.53 2.79
N ALA A 84 4.14 25.19 1.65
CA ALA A 84 5.15 26.07 1.12
C ALA A 84 5.31 27.25 2.10
N THR A 85 6.37 27.21 2.92
CA THR A 85 6.87 28.44 3.55
C THR A 85 7.16 29.43 2.42
N PRO A 86 6.67 30.68 2.48
CA PRO A 86 6.85 31.64 1.40
C PRO A 86 8.32 31.74 0.99
N PRO A 87 8.63 31.75 -0.32
CA PRO A 87 10.01 31.83 -0.78
C PRO A 87 10.60 33.16 -0.36
N ALA A 88 11.69 33.13 0.41
CA ALA A 88 12.60 34.26 0.48
C ALA A 88 13.07 34.56 -0.96
N PRO A 89 13.06 35.83 -1.39
CA PRO A 89 13.28 36.18 -2.79
C PRO A 89 14.68 35.75 -3.23
N ALA A 90 14.74 34.77 -4.12
CA ALA A 90 15.96 34.36 -4.78
C ALA A 90 16.51 35.54 -5.57
N LYS A 91 17.71 36.01 -5.20
CA LYS A 91 18.50 36.96 -5.99
C LYS A 91 18.70 36.37 -7.38
N ARG A 92 18.04 37.02 -8.33
CA ARG A 92 18.14 36.87 -9.78
C ARG A 92 19.61 36.93 -10.20
N VAL A 93 20.19 35.80 -10.60
CA VAL A 93 21.50 35.80 -11.27
C VAL A 93 21.25 36.22 -12.72
N ALA A 94 21.47 37.50 -12.98
CA ALA A 94 21.54 38.04 -14.34
C ALA A 94 23.00 38.03 -14.81
N ALA A 95 23.25 37.37 -15.94
CA ALA A 95 24.53 37.30 -16.60
C ALA A 95 25.01 38.69 -17.09
N LYS A 96 26.27 39.05 -16.80
CA LYS A 96 27.01 40.06 -17.57
C LYS A 96 28.54 39.83 -17.55
N ARG A 97 29.06 39.61 -18.77
CA ARG A 97 30.42 39.76 -19.36
C ARG A 97 31.63 40.19 -18.48
N ILE A 98 32.75 39.49 -18.75
CA ILE A 98 34.20 39.68 -18.44
C ILE A 98 34.82 40.82 -19.30
N PRO A 99 36.09 41.35 -19.21
CA PRO A 99 37.25 41.42 -18.24
C PRO A 99 37.78 42.91 -18.05
N PRO A 100 39.06 43.30 -17.69
CA PRO A 100 40.30 42.62 -17.19
C PRO A 100 41.06 43.31 -15.99
N SER A 101 42.19 42.70 -15.59
CA SER A 101 43.45 43.26 -15.01
C SER A 101 43.85 42.87 -13.58
N ALA A 102 44.89 42.03 -13.51
CA ALA A 102 45.90 41.93 -12.44
C ALA A 102 46.87 43.15 -12.51
N PRO A 103 47.90 43.36 -11.64
CA PRO A 103 48.46 42.52 -10.56
C PRO A 103 48.82 43.26 -9.24
N ALA A 104 49.10 42.53 -8.15
CA ALA A 104 50.21 42.77 -7.18
C ALA A 104 50.01 41.98 -5.87
N GLN A 105 50.94 41.05 -5.61
CA GLN A 105 51.34 40.48 -4.31
C GLN A 105 52.22 41.52 -3.54
N PRO A 106 52.58 41.39 -2.21
CA PRO A 106 53.04 40.16 -1.55
C PRO A 106 52.81 39.95 -0.01
N GLN A 107 52.91 38.67 0.40
CA GLN A 107 53.51 38.06 1.62
C GLN A 107 53.12 38.61 3.03
N ALA A 108 52.98 37.85 4.12
CA ALA A 108 53.47 36.55 4.60
C ALA A 108 52.44 36.04 5.66
N SER A 109 52.36 34.79 6.17
CA SER A 109 53.36 33.76 6.43
C SER A 109 52.66 32.39 6.50
N ALA A 110 53.24 31.37 5.89
CA ALA A 110 53.04 29.97 6.28
C ALA A 110 53.87 29.68 7.57
N PRO A 111 53.70 28.57 8.30
CA PRO A 111 53.97 27.24 7.74
C PRO A 111 52.96 26.14 8.16
N ALA A 112 52.61 25.28 7.20
CA ALA A 112 52.41 23.85 7.46
C ALA A 112 53.79 23.16 7.43
N PRO A 113 53.97 22.00 8.09
CA PRO A 113 53.82 20.73 7.35
C PRO A 113 53.12 19.63 8.18
N THR A 114 52.16 18.87 7.64
CA THR A 114 52.29 17.53 6.99
C THR A 114 52.89 16.42 7.91
N PRO A 115 52.89 15.12 7.55
CA PRO A 115 51.80 14.23 7.13
C PRO A 115 51.90 12.79 7.74
N THR A 116 50.93 11.93 7.40
CA THR A 116 51.12 10.47 7.13
C THR A 116 51.17 9.45 8.30
N PRO A 117 51.23 8.11 8.05
CA PRO A 117 50.16 7.17 8.38
C PRO A 117 50.64 6.00 9.30
N LYS A 118 49.75 5.10 9.72
CA LYS A 118 50.03 3.65 9.93
C LYS A 118 48.82 2.89 10.51
N GLN A 119 48.22 2.02 9.69
CA GLN A 119 48.18 0.54 9.76
C GLN A 119 48.51 -0.19 11.12
N PRO A 120 48.36 -1.53 11.21
CA PRO A 120 47.24 -2.36 11.67
C PRO A 120 47.58 -3.22 12.93
N ALA A 121 46.68 -4.17 13.27
CA ALA A 121 46.90 -5.37 14.13
C ALA A 121 47.09 -5.11 15.64
N ALA A 122 46.81 -5.98 16.60
CA ALA A 122 46.28 -7.35 16.67
C ALA A 122 46.01 -7.67 18.17
N ALA A 123 45.38 -8.83 18.41
CA ALA A 123 45.35 -9.61 19.66
C ALA A 123 44.47 -9.03 20.79
N VAL A 124 43.64 -9.80 21.48
CA VAL A 124 43.96 -11.09 22.13
C VAL A 124 42.72 -12.01 22.19
N ALA A 125 42.91 -13.28 21.84
CA ALA A 125 42.07 -14.41 22.26
C ALA A 125 42.39 -14.78 23.73
N PRO A 126 42.12 -15.99 24.26
CA PRO A 126 40.95 -16.86 24.26
C PRO A 126 40.49 -17.16 25.72
N LYS A 127 39.33 -17.81 25.92
CA LYS A 127 39.13 -18.71 27.08
C LYS A 127 37.96 -19.67 26.84
N ALA A 128 38.29 -20.86 26.34
CA ALA A 128 37.76 -22.11 26.92
C ALA A 128 38.69 -22.46 28.11
N PRO A 129 38.27 -23.21 29.15
CA PRO A 129 38.17 -24.68 29.00
C PRO A 129 37.14 -25.43 29.89
N ALA A 130 36.94 -26.71 29.51
CA ALA A 130 36.60 -27.90 30.31
C ALA A 130 35.21 -28.00 30.99
N THR A 131 34.29 -28.94 30.68
CA THR A 131 34.26 -30.42 30.91
C THR A 131 34.54 -30.85 32.36
N PRO A 132 34.14 -32.05 32.86
CA PRO A 132 33.20 -33.10 32.39
C PRO A 132 32.19 -33.52 33.53
N THR A 133 31.26 -34.47 33.35
CA THR A 133 31.28 -35.85 33.94
C THR A 133 29.82 -36.33 33.87
N ALA A 134 29.43 -37.30 33.03
CA ALA A 134 29.57 -38.75 33.12
C ALA A 134 28.59 -39.46 34.10
N SER A 135 27.96 -40.50 33.55
CA SER A 135 27.45 -41.72 34.23
C SER A 135 26.12 -41.60 34.98
N THR A 136 25.10 -42.44 34.74
CA THR A 136 25.15 -43.91 34.83
C THR A 136 23.93 -44.55 34.13
N PRO A 137 24.06 -45.78 33.58
CA PRO A 137 23.04 -46.46 32.75
C PRO A 137 22.21 -47.49 33.53
N SER A 138 21.11 -47.97 32.94
CA SER A 138 20.45 -49.25 33.28
C SER A 138 19.60 -49.78 32.10
N THR A 139 20.27 -50.54 31.21
CA THR A 139 20.00 -51.91 30.69
C THR A 139 18.54 -52.47 30.45
N PRO A 140 18.33 -53.58 29.69
CA PRO A 140 17.87 -53.56 28.30
C PRO A 140 16.74 -54.59 27.94
N ALA A 141 16.08 -54.43 26.78
CA ALA A 141 15.50 -55.48 25.90
C ALA A 141 14.62 -54.78 24.82
N ALA A 142 14.59 -55.08 23.53
CA ALA A 142 15.29 -56.04 22.68
C ALA A 142 15.25 -55.53 21.21
N SER A 143 16.36 -55.74 20.50
CA SER A 143 16.48 -56.13 19.07
C SER A 143 15.74 -55.36 17.97
N THR A 144 16.46 -54.53 17.21
CA THR A 144 17.06 -54.89 15.89
C THR A 144 17.52 -53.63 15.13
N VAL A 145 18.77 -53.64 14.67
CA VAL A 145 19.43 -52.68 13.76
C VAL A 145 20.00 -53.57 12.64
N PRO A 146 19.97 -53.22 11.33
CA PRO A 146 20.62 -52.00 10.83
C PRO A 146 19.96 -51.26 9.65
N ALA A 147 20.10 -49.93 9.68
CA ALA A 147 20.05 -49.10 8.48
C ALA A 147 21.30 -49.35 7.61
N PRO A 148 21.20 -49.13 6.29
CA PRO A 148 21.85 -47.91 5.80
C PRO A 148 21.05 -47.16 4.73
N SER A 149 20.94 -45.84 4.96
CA SER A 149 20.94 -44.77 3.96
C SER A 149 20.29 -45.04 2.59
N GLN A 150 19.04 -44.60 2.44
CA GLN A 150 18.66 -43.94 1.20
C GLN A 150 18.45 -42.46 1.51
N ALA A 151 19.46 -41.67 1.14
CA ALA A 151 19.34 -40.24 0.99
C ALA A 151 18.09 -39.96 0.15
N SER A 152 17.04 -39.42 0.79
CA SER A 152 15.86 -38.92 0.10
C SER A 152 16.34 -37.97 -0.98
N ARG A 153 16.32 -38.46 -2.21
CA ARG A 153 16.62 -37.70 -3.42
C ARG A 153 15.72 -36.47 -3.37
N ARG A 154 16.37 -35.32 -3.16
CA ARG A 154 15.78 -33.99 -3.29
C ARG A 154 14.81 -34.01 -4.48
N PRO A 155 13.50 -33.82 -4.28
CA PRO A 155 12.59 -33.78 -5.42
C PRO A 155 13.03 -32.65 -6.34
N LYS A 156 13.23 -32.99 -7.62
CA LYS A 156 13.46 -32.03 -8.71
C LYS A 156 12.43 -30.92 -8.55
N LYS A 157 12.91 -29.68 -8.47
CA LYS A 157 12.07 -28.50 -8.30
C LYS A 157 11.19 -28.36 -9.53
N ALA A 158 9.95 -28.84 -9.42
CA ALA A 158 8.93 -28.60 -10.42
C ALA A 158 8.80 -27.07 -10.62
N PRO A 159 8.61 -26.60 -11.86
CA PRO A 159 8.30 -25.18 -12.07
C PRO A 159 7.11 -24.83 -11.19
N GLY A 160 7.24 -23.74 -10.42
CA GLY A 160 6.30 -23.41 -9.35
C GLY A 160 4.87 -23.30 -9.88
N GLY A 161 3.98 -24.18 -9.41
CA GLY A 161 2.56 -24.14 -9.74
C GLY A 161 1.89 -22.85 -9.28
N ILE A 162 0.88 -22.39 -10.01
CA ILE A 162 0.09 -21.22 -9.63
C ILE A 162 -1.21 -21.74 -9.02
N SER A 163 -1.51 -21.34 -7.78
CA SER A 163 -2.77 -21.60 -7.10
C SER A 163 -3.54 -20.29 -6.96
N VAL A 164 -4.80 -20.28 -7.39
CA VAL A 164 -5.70 -19.14 -7.27
C VAL A 164 -6.81 -19.54 -6.32
N THR A 165 -6.90 -18.86 -5.18
CA THR A 165 -7.94 -19.06 -4.18
C THR A 165 -8.93 -17.91 -4.27
N ILE A 166 -10.21 -18.22 -4.48
CA ILE A 166 -11.30 -17.26 -4.49
C ILE A 166 -12.01 -17.34 -3.13
N HIS A 167 -12.16 -16.20 -2.48
CA HIS A 167 -12.94 -16.03 -1.27
C HIS A 167 -14.24 -15.31 -1.65
N ALA A 168 -15.37 -15.96 -1.41
CA ALA A 168 -16.69 -15.34 -1.52
C ALA A 168 -17.18 -15.02 -0.10
N GLY A 169 -17.17 -13.74 0.25
CA GLY A 169 -17.72 -13.22 1.50
C GLY A 169 -19.22 -12.94 1.40
N ALA A 170 -19.86 -12.82 2.56
CA ALA A 170 -21.20 -12.26 2.63
C ALA A 170 -21.15 -10.80 2.15
N ASP A 171 -22.24 -10.31 1.54
CA ASP A 171 -22.38 -8.91 1.08
C ASP A 171 -21.61 -8.53 -0.20
N ASN A 172 -21.43 -9.48 -1.15
CA ASN A 172 -20.71 -9.26 -2.41
C ASN A 172 -19.23 -8.89 -2.24
N ASP A 173 -18.64 -9.09 -1.06
CA ASP A 173 -17.20 -8.97 -0.88
C ASP A 173 -16.49 -10.21 -1.43
N TRP A 174 -15.94 -10.11 -2.64
CA TRP A 174 -15.18 -11.19 -3.27
C TRP A 174 -13.72 -10.80 -3.33
N SER A 175 -12.84 -11.72 -2.92
CA SER A 175 -11.41 -11.49 -3.02
C SER A 175 -10.67 -12.69 -3.58
N VAL A 176 -9.59 -12.41 -4.30
CA VAL A 176 -8.75 -13.44 -4.94
C VAL A 176 -7.34 -13.36 -4.40
N THR A 177 -6.83 -14.52 -4.01
CA THR A 177 -5.47 -14.71 -3.52
C THR A 177 -4.71 -15.59 -4.51
N VAL A 178 -3.64 -15.07 -5.10
CA VAL A 178 -2.80 -15.83 -6.05
C VAL A 178 -1.49 -16.23 -5.37
N THR A 179 -1.15 -17.50 -5.44
CA THR A 179 0.08 -18.08 -4.88
C THR A 179 0.89 -18.72 -6.01
N GLN A 180 2.12 -18.28 -6.23
CA GLN A 180 3.00 -18.83 -7.28
C GLN A 180 4.17 -19.61 -6.66
N GLY A 181 4.16 -20.92 -6.82
CA GLY A 181 5.15 -21.85 -6.28
C GLY A 181 5.20 -21.84 -4.75
N ALA A 182 6.39 -21.99 -4.19
CA ALA A 182 6.61 -21.93 -2.74
C ALA A 182 6.66 -20.48 -2.17
N LYS A 183 6.22 -19.47 -2.95
CA LYS A 183 6.20 -18.08 -2.49
C LYS A 183 4.95 -17.83 -1.66
N ARG A 184 5.06 -16.89 -0.72
CA ARG A 184 3.96 -16.47 0.15
C ARG A 184 2.77 -15.99 -0.71
N PRO A 185 1.52 -16.28 -0.31
CA PRO A 185 0.34 -15.81 -1.04
C PRO A 185 0.40 -14.30 -1.23
N THR A 186 0.03 -13.82 -2.43
CA THR A 186 -0.14 -12.38 -2.65
C THR A 186 -1.30 -11.84 -1.82
N LYS A 187 -1.27 -10.54 -1.50
CA LYS A 187 -2.33 -9.92 -0.70
C LYS A 187 -3.66 -10.00 -1.45
N ALA A 188 -4.74 -10.37 -0.75
CA ALA A 188 -6.07 -10.52 -1.32
C ALA A 188 -6.44 -9.29 -2.16
N GLN A 189 -6.88 -9.51 -3.40
CA GLN A 189 -7.35 -8.46 -4.30
C GLN A 189 -8.88 -8.47 -4.33
N PRO A 190 -9.55 -7.34 -4.07
CA PRO A 190 -11.00 -7.24 -4.22
C PRO A 190 -11.35 -7.40 -5.71
N VAL A 191 -12.36 -8.21 -6.00
CA VAL A 191 -12.87 -8.44 -7.36
C VAL A 191 -14.39 -8.46 -7.35
N SER A 192 -15.00 -8.16 -8.50
CA SER A 192 -16.45 -8.31 -8.63
C SER A 192 -16.85 -9.76 -8.90
N PRO A 193 -18.01 -10.23 -8.41
CA PRO A 193 -18.52 -11.57 -8.69
C PRO A 193 -18.68 -11.85 -10.20
N GLU A 194 -19.04 -10.83 -10.98
CA GLU A 194 -19.14 -10.92 -12.45
C GLU A 194 -17.78 -11.12 -13.14
N SER A 195 -16.71 -10.53 -12.59
CA SER A 195 -15.36 -10.77 -13.12
C SER A 195 -14.90 -12.21 -12.84
N VAL A 196 -15.25 -12.74 -11.67
CA VAL A 196 -14.95 -14.13 -11.30
C VAL A 196 -15.75 -15.11 -12.15
N SER A 197 -17.05 -14.87 -12.37
CA SER A 197 -17.89 -15.72 -13.22
C SER A 197 -17.36 -15.75 -14.66
N ARG A 198 -16.90 -14.61 -15.19
CA ARG A 198 -16.26 -14.54 -16.52
C ARG A 198 -14.94 -15.29 -16.57
N ALA A 199 -14.06 -15.11 -15.59
CA ALA A 199 -12.77 -15.79 -15.54
C ALA A 199 -12.93 -17.31 -15.42
N VAL A 200 -13.86 -17.79 -14.58
CA VAL A 200 -14.16 -19.22 -14.42
C VAL A 200 -14.81 -19.79 -15.68
N ARG A 201 -15.66 -19.01 -16.36
CA ARG A 201 -16.21 -19.40 -17.67
C ARG A 201 -15.13 -19.56 -18.73
N GLU A 202 -14.13 -18.67 -18.76
CA GLU A 202 -12.99 -18.75 -19.68
C GLU A 202 -12.05 -19.92 -19.32
N LEU A 203 -11.97 -20.30 -18.03
CA LEU A 203 -11.22 -21.48 -17.57
C LEU A 203 -11.84 -22.80 -18.06
N GLY A 204 -13.15 -22.81 -18.37
CA GLY A 204 -13.83 -23.95 -18.98
C GLY A 204 -14.10 -25.14 -18.04
N ASP A 205 -13.95 -24.95 -16.72
CA ASP A 205 -14.31 -25.96 -15.72
C ASP A 205 -15.80 -25.83 -15.34
N PRO A 206 -16.67 -26.78 -15.72
CA PRO A 206 -18.09 -26.71 -15.42
C PRO A 206 -18.39 -26.80 -13.93
N THR A 207 -17.57 -27.53 -13.16
CA THR A 207 -17.80 -27.70 -11.72
C THR A 207 -17.53 -26.40 -10.96
N ALA A 208 -16.42 -25.73 -11.31
CA ALA A 208 -16.09 -24.43 -10.75
C ALA A 208 -17.12 -23.37 -11.15
N ARG A 209 -17.61 -23.43 -12.38
CA ARG A 209 -18.64 -22.52 -12.89
C ARG A 209 -19.94 -22.65 -12.10
N ASP A 210 -20.48 -23.87 -11.99
CA ASP A 210 -21.74 -24.12 -11.30
C ASP A 210 -21.64 -23.75 -9.82
N ALA A 211 -20.50 -24.02 -9.18
CA ALA A 211 -20.26 -23.62 -7.80
C ALA A 211 -20.29 -22.09 -7.61
N VAL A 212 -19.62 -21.34 -8.50
CA VAL A 212 -19.61 -19.87 -8.46
C VAL A 212 -21.01 -19.31 -8.74
N GLU A 213 -21.72 -19.85 -9.73
CA GLU A 213 -23.08 -19.41 -10.08
C GLU A 213 -24.09 -19.68 -8.95
N ALA A 214 -23.96 -20.82 -8.24
CA ALA A 214 -24.75 -21.12 -7.06
C ALA A 214 -24.50 -20.12 -5.91
N VAL A 215 -23.24 -19.76 -5.64
CA VAL A 215 -22.90 -18.76 -4.61
C VAL A 215 -23.45 -17.38 -4.97
N ILE A 216 -23.33 -16.96 -6.23
CA ILE A 216 -23.86 -15.67 -6.69
C ILE A 216 -25.40 -15.65 -6.59
N SER A 217 -26.06 -16.75 -6.97
CA SER A 217 -27.52 -16.86 -6.90
C SER A 217 -28.01 -16.80 -5.46
N HIS A 218 -27.36 -17.51 -4.54
CA HIS A 218 -27.66 -17.44 -3.11
C HIS A 218 -27.49 -16.02 -2.56
N ALA A 219 -26.39 -15.35 -2.89
CA ALA A 219 -26.15 -13.97 -2.47
C ALA A 219 -27.23 -13.00 -3.01
N ARG A 220 -27.73 -13.21 -4.24
CA ARG A 220 -28.83 -12.43 -4.81
C ARG A 220 -30.14 -12.66 -4.07
N GLU A 221 -30.44 -13.91 -3.68
CA GLU A 221 -31.63 -14.22 -2.90
C GLU A 221 -31.59 -13.58 -1.50
N GLU A 222 -30.44 -13.63 -0.82
CA GLU A 222 -30.25 -12.96 0.48
C GLU A 222 -30.40 -11.44 0.36
N ALA A 223 -29.82 -10.84 -0.68
CA ALA A 223 -29.99 -9.43 -0.96
C ALA A 223 -31.45 -9.07 -1.23
N ALA A 224 -32.16 -9.87 -2.05
CA ALA A 224 -33.58 -9.67 -2.33
C ALA A 224 -34.45 -9.77 -1.07
N ARG A 225 -34.17 -10.73 -0.18
CA ARG A 225 -34.87 -10.86 1.11
C ARG A 225 -34.66 -9.64 2.00
N ARG A 226 -33.43 -9.14 2.11
CA ARG A 226 -33.13 -7.94 2.90
C ARG A 226 -33.81 -6.70 2.32
N VAL A 227 -33.84 -6.56 1.00
CA VAL A 227 -34.58 -5.47 0.34
C VAL A 227 -36.08 -5.55 0.62
N ALA A 228 -36.68 -6.74 0.54
CA ALA A 228 -38.09 -6.93 0.84
C ALA A 228 -38.43 -6.65 2.32
N GLU A 229 -37.52 -7.00 3.24
CA GLU A 229 -37.67 -6.68 4.65
C GLU A 229 -37.59 -5.16 4.89
N LEU A 230 -36.57 -4.50 4.35
CA LEU A 230 -36.40 -3.05 4.47
C LEU A 230 -37.55 -2.29 3.81
N SER A 231 -38.08 -2.76 2.67
CA SER A 231 -39.21 -2.11 2.02
C SER A 231 -40.47 -2.19 2.88
N ARG A 232 -40.71 -3.33 3.55
CA ARG A 232 -41.83 -3.47 4.49
C ARG A 232 -41.69 -2.53 5.68
N GLN A 233 -40.49 -2.41 6.25
CA GLN A 233 -40.23 -1.48 7.35
C GLN A 233 -40.47 -0.02 6.92
N LEU A 234 -40.06 0.35 5.70
CA LEU A 234 -40.31 1.68 5.16
C LEU A 234 -41.80 1.94 4.91
N GLU A 235 -42.57 0.96 4.43
CA GLU A 235 -44.01 1.09 4.26
C GLU A 235 -44.73 1.27 5.60
N GLU A 236 -44.34 0.52 6.63
CA GLU A 236 -44.89 0.65 7.98
C GLU A 236 -44.57 2.03 8.59
N ALA A 237 -43.33 2.50 8.44
CA ALA A 237 -42.92 3.83 8.87
C ALA A 237 -43.69 4.92 8.12
N ARG A 238 -43.87 4.79 6.80
CA ARG A 238 -44.66 5.73 5.99
C ARG A 238 -46.13 5.76 6.40
N THR A 239 -46.71 4.60 6.68
CA THR A 239 -48.11 4.51 7.13
C THR A 239 -48.30 5.15 8.49
N THR A 240 -47.35 4.93 9.41
CA THR A 240 -47.34 5.57 10.74
C THR A 240 -47.24 7.09 10.63
N LEU A 241 -46.37 7.58 9.74
CA LEU A 241 -46.23 9.02 9.48
C LEU A 241 -47.51 9.60 8.89
N ALA A 242 -48.12 8.95 7.90
CA ALA A 242 -49.39 9.39 7.32
C ALA A 242 -50.53 9.42 8.35
N ALA A 243 -50.58 8.46 9.27
CA ALA A 243 -51.57 8.46 10.36
C ALA A 243 -51.38 9.65 11.31
N LEU A 244 -50.14 10.05 11.59
CA LEU A 244 -49.83 11.23 12.41
C LEU A 244 -50.15 12.55 11.70
N GLU A 245 -49.95 12.61 10.37
CA GLU A 245 -50.30 13.80 9.58
C GLU A 245 -51.81 14.00 9.43
N GLN A 246 -52.62 12.94 9.50
CA GLN A 246 -54.08 13.04 9.44
C GLN A 246 -54.74 13.39 10.77
N ASP A 247 -54.01 13.31 11.89
CA ASP A 247 -54.49 13.62 13.25
C ASP A 247 -54.30 15.11 13.62
N VAL A 248 -53.72 15.92 12.72
CA VAL A 248 -53.47 17.37 12.89
C VAL A 248 -54.34 18.18 11.93
#